data_AF-A0A1H0NT25-F1
#
_entry.id   AF-A0A1H0NT25-F1
#
_cell.length_a   1.000
_cell.length_b   1.000
_cell.length_c   1.000
_cell.angle_alpha   90.00
_cell.angle_beta   90.00
_cell.angle_gamma   90.00
#
_symmetry.space_group_name_H-M   'P 1'
#
loop_
_entity.id
_entity.type
_entity.pdbx_description
1 polymer ?
#
loop_
_entity_poly.entity_id
_entity_poly.type
_entity_poly.pdbx_seq_one_letter_code
_entity_poly.pdbx_strand_id
1 'polypeptide(L)' 'MKSDIYKNILISMLVLVLIGIVMMLIDYFVYGKSFWNSTTCKLIFAGLFVYYLYRFYLKNDSQF' A
#
# COMPACT_ATOMS: atom_id res chain seq x y z
N MET A 1 18.05 9.63 -11.03
CA MET A 1 16.93 10.26 -11.77
C MET A 1 15.81 9.29 -12.11
N LYS A 2 16.03 8.19 -12.88
CA LYS A 2 14.98 7.18 -13.10
C LYS A 2 14.60 6.42 -11.81
N SER A 3 15.58 6.13 -10.96
CA SER A 3 15.37 5.43 -9.69
C SER A 3 14.55 6.22 -8.67
N ASP A 4 14.78 7.52 -8.59
CA ASP A 4 14.06 8.43 -7.70
C ASP A 4 12.57 8.51 -8.05
N ILE A 5 12.24 8.46 -9.35
CA ILE A 5 10.85 8.45 -9.83
C ILE A 5 10.14 7.16 -9.39
N TYR A 6 10.77 5.99 -9.56
CA TYR A 6 10.20 4.71 -9.12
C TYR A 6 9.98 4.67 -7.60
N LYS A 7 10.94 5.20 -6.84
CA LYS A 7 10.83 5.32 -5.38
C LYS A 7 9.67 6.22 -4.97
N ASN A 8 9.48 7.36 -5.63
CA ASN A 8 8.34 8.25 -5.40
C ASN A 8 7.00 7.60 -5.78
N ILE A 9 6.94 6.84 -6.87
CA ILE A 9 5.73 6.09 -7.26
C ILE A 9 5.37 5.06 -6.19
N LEU A 10 6.35 4.30 -5.69
CA LEU A 10 6.14 3.31 -4.62
C LEU A 10 5.67 3.96 -3.32
N ILE A 11 6.25 5.09 -2.95
CA ILE A 11 5.82 5.89 -1.78
C ILE A 11 4.38 6.38 -1.97
N SER A 12 4.04 6.90 -3.15
CA SER A 12 2.69 7.36 -3.47
C SER A 12 1.66 6.22 -3.40
N MET A 13 2.01 5.02 -3.91
CA MET A 13 1.17 3.83 -3.78
C MET A 13 0.97 3.42 -2.31
N LEU A 14 2.01 3.50 -1.48
CA LEU A 14 1.92 3.25 -0.03
C LEU A 14 0.96 4.23 0.66
N VAL A 15 1.04 5.53 0.32
CA VAL A 15 0.13 6.55 0.84
C VAL A 15 -1.32 6.26 0.46
N LEU A 16 -1.58 5.85 -0.79
CA LEU A 16 -2.92 5.50 -1.25
C LEU A 16 -3.49 4.28 -0.52
N VAL A 17 -2.68 3.25 -0.28
CA VAL A 17 -3.09 2.09 0.53
C VAL A 17 -3.45 2.54 1.95
N LEU A 18 -2.66 3.43 2.55
CA LEU A 18 -2.89 3.95 3.90
C LEU A 18 -4.19 4.75 3.99
N ILE A 19 -4.48 5.60 3.00
CA ILE A 19 -5.77 6.31 2.88
C ILE A 19 -6.93 5.31 2.79
N GLY A 20 -6.78 4.25 2.00
CA GLY A 20 -7.79 3.19 1.90
C GLY A 20 -8.08 2.50 3.24
N ILE A 21 -7.06 2.26 4.05
CA ILE A 21 -7.21 1.67 5.39
C ILE A 21 -7.97 2.63 6.30
N VAL A 22 -7.65 3.93 6.25
CA VAL A 22 -8.34 4.97 7.03
C VAL A 22 -9.81 5.05 6.64
N MET A 23 -10.14 5.02 5.34
CA MET A 23 -11.53 4.99 4.89
C MET A 23 -12.28 3.74 5.37
N MET A 24 -11.63 2.57 5.38
CA MET A 24 -12.24 1.35 5.93
C MET A 24 -12.47 1.42 7.43
N LEU A 25 -11.56 2.03 8.18
CA LEU A 25 -11.73 2.27 9.61
C LEU A 25 -12.92 3.20 9.86
N ILE A 26 -13.06 4.28 9.08
CA ILE A 26 -14.24 5.15 9.13
C ILE A 26 -15.50 4.34 8.83
N ASP A 27 -15.49 3.50 7.79
CA ASP A 27 -16.65 2.68 7.44
C ASP A 27 -17.06 1.71 8.55
N TYR A 28 -16.08 1.13 9.25
CA TYR A 28 -16.31 0.27 10.40
C TYR A 28 -16.86 1.04 11.61
N PHE A 29 -16.23 2.14 12.00
CA PHE A 29 -16.62 2.90 13.20
C PHE A 29 -17.90 3.71 13.03
N VAL A 30 -18.13 4.31 11.85
CA VAL A 30 -19.27 5.20 11.60
C VAL A 30 -20.50 4.42 11.13
N TYR A 31 -20.32 3.48 10.19
CA TYR A 31 -21.45 2.76 9.59
C TYR A 31 -21.63 1.35 10.14
N GLY A 32 -20.78 0.88 11.06
CA GLY A 32 -20.88 -0.46 11.65
C GLY A 32 -20.72 -1.59 10.64
N LYS A 33 -20.15 -1.33 9.45
CA LYS A 33 -19.97 -2.34 8.40
C LYS A 33 -18.88 -3.32 8.79
N SER A 34 -19.00 -4.57 8.37
CA SER A 34 -17.95 -5.57 8.59
C SER A 34 -16.61 -5.11 8.05
N PHE A 35 -15.60 -5.05 8.93
CA PHE A 35 -14.24 -4.70 8.56
C PHE A 35 -13.63 -5.75 7.61
N TRP A 36 -14.00 -7.02 7.77
CA TRP A 36 -13.53 -8.11 6.92
C TRP A 36 -14.48 -8.28 5.74
N ASN A 37 -14.12 -7.64 4.62
CA ASN A 37 -14.79 -7.77 3.34
C ASN A 37 -13.77 -7.98 2.22
N SER A 38 -14.25 -8.40 1.03
CA SER A 38 -13.44 -8.59 -0.18
C SER A 38 -12.54 -7.38 -0.47
N THR A 39 -13.04 -6.16 -0.27
CA THR A 39 -12.28 -4.92 -0.46
C THR A 39 -11.09 -4.82 0.50
N THR A 40 -11.29 -5.16 1.78
CA THR A 40 -10.25 -5.14 2.82
C THR A 40 -9.13 -6.12 2.50
N CYS A 41 -9.49 -7.34 2.07
CA CYS A 41 -8.51 -8.32 1.63
C CYS A 41 -7.71 -7.81 0.42
N LYS A 42 -8.38 -7.24 -0.60
CA LYS A 42 -7.70 -6.66 -1.77
C LYS A 42 -6.74 -5.53 -1.37
N LEU A 43 -7.12 -4.71 -0.41
CA LEU A 43 -6.30 -3.59 0.07
C LEU A 43 -5.05 -4.08 0.84
N ILE A 44 -5.20 -5.10 1.69
CA ILE A 44 -4.08 -5.74 2.39
C ILE A 44 -3.12 -6.39 1.37
N PHE A 45 -3.65 -7.10 0.37
CA PHE A 45 -2.85 -7.68 -0.70
C PHE A 45 -2.12 -6.60 -1.52
N ALA A 46 -2.77 -5.47 -1.82
CA ALA A 46 -2.13 -4.35 -2.50
C ALA A 46 -0.99 -3.76 -1.65
N GLY A 47 -1.18 -3.59 -0.34
CA GLY A 47 -0.14 -3.14 0.58
C GLY A 47 1.07 -4.09 0.63
N LEU A 48 0.81 -5.40 0.73
CA LEU A 48 1.86 -6.42 0.70
C LEU A 48 2.62 -6.44 -0.64
N PHE A 49 1.91 -6.26 -1.75
CA PHE A 49 2.50 -6.21 -3.08
C PHE A 49 3.40 -4.98 -3.27
N VAL A 50 2.95 -3.80 -2.84
CA VAL A 50 3.75 -2.57 -2.89
C VAL A 50 4.97 -2.69 -1.97
N TYR A 51 4.82 -3.26 -0.78
CA TYR A 51 5.94 -3.53 0.12
C TYR A 51 6.97 -4.48 -0.51
N TYR A 52 6.51 -5.55 -1.16
CA TYR A 52 7.37 -6.48 -1.88
C TYR A 52 8.15 -5.78 -3.00
N LEU A 53 7.48 -4.97 -3.82
CA LEU A 53 8.12 -4.19 -4.87
C LEU A 53 9.13 -3.19 -4.31
N TYR A 54 8.82 -2.51 -3.21
CA TYR A 54 9.74 -1.61 -2.54
C TYR A 54 11.00 -2.33 -2.04
N ARG A 55 10.84 -3.51 -1.42
CA ARG A 55 11.96 -4.32 -0.96
C ARG A 55 12.81 -4.85 -2.12
N PHE A 56 12.17 -5.29 -3.21
CA PHE A 56 12.86 -5.73 -4.42
C PHE A 56 13.68 -4.58 -5.04
N TYR A 57 13.10 -3.38 -5.07
CA TYR A 57 13.77 -2.18 -5.57
C TYR A 57 15.00 -1.82 -4.73
N LEU A 58 14.87 -1.75 -3.40
CA LEU A 58 16.00 -1.50 -2.51
C LEU A 58 17.12 -2.53 -2.62
N LYS A 59 16.77 -3.81 -2.77
CA LYS A 59 17.74 -4.89 -2.91
C LYS A 59 18.57 -4.75 -4.21
N ASN A 60 17.93 -4.32 -5.30
CA ASN A 60 18.63 -4.09 -6.57
C ASN A 60 19.46 -2.80 -6.56
N ASP A 61 19.07 -1.76 -5.79
CA ASP A 61 19.89 -0.56 -5.59
C ASP A 61 21.17 -0.87 -4.77
N SER A 62 21.12 -1.84 -3.85
CA SER A 62 22.27 -2.25 -3.03
C SER A 62 23.30 -3.15 -3.71
N GLN A 63 23.07 -3.58 -4.96
CA GLN A 63 23.98 -4.44 -5.73
C GLN A 63 24.79 -3.69 -6.80
N PHE A 64 24.73 -2.35 -6.84
CA PHE A 64 25.56 -1.50 -7.69
C PHE A 64 26.51 -0.63 -6.87
#